data_AF-A0A067F6L2-F1
#
_entry.id   AF-A0A067F6L2-F1
#
_cell.length_a   1.000
_cell.length_b   1.000
_cell.length_c   1.000
_cell.angle_alpha   90.00
_cell.angle_beta   90.00
_cell.angle_gamma   90.00
#
_symmetry.space_group_name_H-M   'P 1'
#
loop_
_entity.id
_entity.type
_entity.pdbx_description
1 polymer ?
#
loop_
_entity_poly.entity_id
_entity_poly.type
_entity_poly.pdbx_seq_one_letter_code
_entity_poly.pdbx_strand_id
1 'polypeptide(L)'
;SENAGQDFYDVSLVDGFNLPLSLAPQGGGSGNCSSTSCPQNVNAVCPLELAVKGSDGSSVIACKSACLALNQPQYCCTGDFGTPDKCPPTDYSKIFKTQCPQAYSYAYDDKSSTFTCTGRPNYAITFCP
;
A
#
# COMPACT_ATOMS: atom_id res chain seq x y z
N SER A 1 23.98 21.72 4.48
CA SER A 1 23.31 21.23 3.25
C SER A 1 21.96 20.65 3.67
N GLU A 2 20.87 21.16 3.13
CA GLU A 2 19.50 20.96 3.65
C GLU A 2 18.86 19.58 3.35
N ASN A 3 19.64 18.56 2.99
CA ASN A 3 19.16 17.19 2.72
C ASN A 3 19.92 16.10 3.50
N ALA A 4 20.45 16.42 4.67
CA ALA A 4 21.12 15.41 5.51
C ALA A 4 20.10 14.57 6.31
N GLY A 5 19.46 13.59 5.66
CA GLY A 5 18.71 12.52 6.34
C GLY A 5 17.19 12.68 6.40
N GLN A 6 16.56 12.88 5.23
CA GLN A 6 15.11 12.70 5.07
C GLN A 6 14.82 11.27 4.64
N ASP A 7 14.02 10.58 5.43
CA ASP A 7 13.52 9.24 5.14
C ASP A 7 12.18 9.35 4.39
N PHE A 8 11.93 8.42 3.47
CA PHE A 8 10.68 8.23 2.76
C PHE A 8 10.12 6.86 3.15
N TYR A 9 8.84 6.79 3.48
CA TYR A 9 8.22 5.55 3.93
C TYR A 9 6.73 5.51 3.59
N ASP A 10 6.21 4.30 3.49
CA ASP A 10 4.84 4.01 3.12
C ASP A 10 4.40 2.62 3.59
N VAL A 11 3.09 2.39 3.59
CA VAL A 11 2.50 1.04 3.55
C VAL A 11 2.00 0.83 2.13
N SER A 12 2.31 -0.32 1.54
CA SER A 12 1.98 -0.60 0.14
C SER A 12 1.17 -1.89 -0.02
N LEU A 13 0.12 -1.79 -0.83
CA LEU A 13 -0.77 -2.86 -1.26
C LEU A 13 -0.60 -3.18 -2.76
N VAL A 14 0.48 -2.66 -3.38
CA VAL A 14 0.83 -2.93 -4.78
C VAL A 14 0.99 -4.43 -5.05
N ASP A 15 1.47 -5.16 -4.04
CA ASP A 15 1.61 -6.63 -4.05
C ASP A 15 0.48 -7.35 -3.29
N GLY A 16 -0.60 -6.64 -2.98
CA GLY A 16 -1.75 -7.15 -2.26
C GLY A 16 -1.65 -7.02 -0.73
N PHE A 17 -2.48 -7.79 -0.03
CA PHE A 17 -2.70 -7.71 1.41
C PHE A 17 -2.75 -9.11 2.02
N ASN A 18 -2.24 -9.28 3.24
CA ASN A 18 -2.50 -10.46 4.06
C ASN A 18 -2.90 -10.10 5.50
N LEU A 19 -2.24 -9.11 6.11
CA LEU A 19 -2.50 -8.63 7.47
C LEU A 19 -2.53 -7.10 7.53
N PRO A 20 -3.34 -6.50 8.43
CA PRO A 20 -3.26 -5.07 8.70
C PRO A 20 -1.89 -4.66 9.24
N LEU A 21 -1.41 -3.48 8.85
CA LEU A 21 -0.09 -2.97 9.19
C LEU A 21 -0.15 -1.46 9.41
N SER A 22 0.60 -0.95 10.39
CA SER A 22 0.95 0.48 10.47
C SER A 22 2.45 0.67 10.62
N LEU A 23 2.92 1.84 10.17
CA LEU A 23 4.28 2.29 10.32
C LEU A 23 4.27 3.72 10.88
N ALA A 24 4.91 3.89 12.03
CA ALA A 24 4.97 5.15 12.75
C ALA A 24 6.43 5.53 13.08
N PRO A 25 6.93 6.68 12.60
CA PRO A 25 8.21 7.21 13.04
C PRO A 25 8.23 7.48 14.55
N GLN A 26 9.37 7.25 15.19
CA GLN A 26 9.63 7.45 16.60
C GLN A 26 10.81 8.42 16.75
N GLY A 27 10.54 9.62 17.26
CA GLY A 27 11.50 10.73 17.25
C GLY A 27 11.56 11.41 15.88
N GLY A 28 12.72 11.94 15.52
CA GLY A 28 12.91 12.77 14.33
C GLY A 28 12.90 14.27 14.62
N GLY A 29 13.26 15.05 13.59
CA GLY A 29 13.39 16.51 13.62
C GLY A 29 12.20 17.22 12.96
N SER A 30 12.47 18.24 12.16
CA SER A 30 11.46 19.00 11.40
C SER A 30 11.03 18.27 10.12
N GLY A 31 9.76 17.86 10.01
CA GLY A 31 9.19 17.19 8.84
C GLY A 31 7.80 16.62 9.16
N ASN A 32 7.03 16.23 8.13
CA ASN A 32 5.69 15.65 8.32
C ASN A 32 5.80 14.16 8.69
N CYS A 33 6.38 13.87 9.87
CA CYS A 33 6.62 12.53 10.45
C CYS A 33 5.31 11.80 10.84
N SER A 34 4.31 11.87 9.98
CA SER A 34 3.00 11.27 10.12
C SER A 34 3.09 9.76 9.98
N SER A 35 2.22 9.04 10.68
CA SER A 35 2.09 7.58 10.49
C SER A 35 1.34 7.26 9.20
N THR A 36 1.62 6.10 8.62
CA THR A 36 0.88 5.50 7.52
C THR A 36 0.36 4.13 7.95
N SER A 37 -0.81 3.74 7.46
CA SER A 37 -1.46 2.52 7.89
C SER A 37 -2.43 1.93 6.87
N CYS A 38 -2.58 0.62 6.97
CA CYS A 38 -3.71 -0.14 6.44
C CYS A 38 -4.29 -0.97 7.60
N PRO A 39 -5.18 -0.38 8.42
CA PRO A 39 -5.69 -1.04 9.63
C PRO A 39 -6.89 -1.96 9.35
N GLN A 40 -7.52 -1.82 8.18
CA GLN A 40 -8.71 -2.58 7.83
C GLN A 40 -8.35 -4.01 7.40
N ASN A 41 -9.29 -4.93 7.62
CA ASN A 41 -9.18 -6.30 7.10
C ASN A 41 -9.61 -6.35 5.63
N VAL A 42 -8.68 -6.09 4.70
CA VAL A 42 -8.96 -6.11 3.26
C VAL A 42 -9.43 -7.49 2.78
N ASN A 43 -9.06 -8.58 3.47
CA ASN A 43 -9.52 -9.94 3.13
C ASN A 43 -11.06 -10.06 3.17
N ALA A 44 -11.75 -9.25 3.98
CA ALA A 44 -13.21 -9.28 4.11
C ALA A 44 -13.95 -8.71 2.90
N VAL A 45 -13.30 -7.88 2.09
CA VAL A 45 -13.87 -7.26 0.88
C VAL A 45 -13.14 -7.67 -0.40
N CYS A 46 -12.29 -8.69 -0.32
CA CYS A 46 -11.48 -9.13 -1.43
C CYS A 46 -12.34 -9.74 -2.55
N PRO A 47 -12.24 -9.25 -3.80
CA PRO A 47 -12.86 -9.89 -4.96
C PRO A 47 -12.44 -11.36 -5.11
N LEU A 48 -13.33 -12.20 -5.61
CA LEU A 48 -13.11 -13.64 -5.71
C LEU A 48 -11.90 -14.00 -6.58
N GLU A 49 -11.69 -13.27 -7.66
CA GLU A 49 -10.57 -13.42 -8.59
C GLU A 49 -9.21 -13.01 -8.00
N LEU A 50 -9.22 -12.25 -6.89
CA LEU A 50 -8.01 -11.81 -6.18
C LEU A 50 -7.75 -12.62 -4.90
N ALA A 51 -8.73 -13.39 -4.44
CA ALA A 51 -8.71 -14.06 -3.15
C ALA A 51 -7.73 -15.23 -3.11
N VAL A 52 -6.94 -15.30 -2.03
CA VAL A 52 -6.20 -16.49 -1.63
C VAL A 52 -6.99 -17.20 -0.53
N LYS A 53 -7.38 -18.45 -0.78
CA LYS A 53 -8.18 -19.24 0.15
C LYS A 53 -7.31 -20.00 1.16
N GLY A 54 -7.80 -20.09 2.40
CA GLY A 54 -7.22 -20.93 3.43
C GLY A 54 -7.43 -22.42 3.17
N SER A 55 -6.87 -23.28 4.02
CA SER A 55 -6.98 -24.73 3.92
C SER A 55 -8.42 -25.25 4.07
N ASP A 56 -9.29 -24.47 4.70
CA ASP A 56 -10.73 -24.75 4.80
C ASP A 56 -11.50 -24.48 3.49
N GLY A 57 -10.85 -23.90 2.47
CA GLY A 57 -11.42 -23.54 1.19
C GLY A 57 -12.43 -22.38 1.22
N SER A 58 -12.81 -21.90 2.41
CA SER A 58 -13.87 -20.90 2.57
C SER A 58 -13.32 -19.54 3.01
N SER A 59 -12.37 -19.52 3.93
CA SER A 59 -11.72 -18.31 4.43
C SER A 59 -10.83 -17.66 3.37
N VAL A 60 -10.86 -16.32 3.28
CA VAL A 60 -9.87 -15.55 2.51
C VAL A 60 -8.77 -15.15 3.48
N ILE A 61 -7.54 -15.61 3.24
CA ILE A 61 -6.38 -15.39 4.11
C ILE A 61 -5.42 -14.32 3.58
N ALA A 62 -5.53 -14.00 2.30
CA ALA A 62 -4.83 -12.90 1.64
C ALA A 62 -5.62 -12.44 0.40
N CYS A 63 -5.36 -11.23 -0.05
CA CYS A 63 -5.93 -10.63 -1.25
C CYS A 63 -4.81 -10.16 -2.16
N LYS A 64 -4.66 -10.77 -3.34
CA LYS A 64 -3.68 -10.31 -4.34
C LYS A 64 -4.07 -8.95 -4.87
N SER A 65 -3.09 -8.15 -5.30
CA SER A 65 -3.39 -7.02 -6.17
C SER A 65 -3.83 -7.51 -7.56
N ALA A 66 -4.48 -6.64 -8.33
CA ALA A 66 -4.84 -6.97 -9.71
C ALA A 66 -3.62 -7.26 -10.59
N CYS A 67 -2.48 -6.61 -10.33
CA CYS A 67 -1.25 -6.91 -11.05
C CYS A 67 -0.82 -8.36 -10.81
N LEU A 68 -0.72 -8.78 -9.54
CA LEU A 68 -0.32 -10.14 -9.20
C LEU A 68 -1.31 -11.21 -9.65
N ALA A 69 -2.60 -10.91 -9.65
CA ALA A 69 -3.63 -11.88 -10.02
C ALA A 69 -3.83 -11.99 -11.54
N LEU A 70 -3.84 -10.87 -12.25
CA LEU A 70 -4.27 -10.80 -13.65
C LEU A 70 -3.13 -10.55 -14.63
N ASN A 71 -1.99 -10.02 -14.14
CA ASN A 71 -0.78 -9.76 -14.92
C ASN A 71 -1.02 -9.00 -16.24
N GLN A 72 -1.91 -8.00 -16.21
CA GLN A 72 -2.21 -7.17 -17.38
C GLN A 72 -1.51 -5.80 -17.24
N PRO A 73 -1.02 -5.21 -18.35
CA PRO A 73 -0.25 -3.96 -18.32
C PRO A 73 -0.93 -2.80 -17.58
N GLN A 74 -2.26 -2.67 -17.70
CA GLN A 74 -3.03 -1.62 -17.04
C GLN A 74 -3.14 -1.79 -15.51
N TYR A 75 -2.88 -2.97 -14.97
CA TYR A 75 -2.86 -3.22 -13.52
C TYR A 75 -1.44 -3.12 -12.95
N CYS A 76 -0.44 -3.47 -13.75
CA CYS A 76 0.97 -3.45 -13.37
C CYS A 76 1.69 -2.15 -13.73
N CYS A 77 1.03 -1.25 -14.46
CA CYS A 77 1.61 -0.02 -14.99
C CYS A 77 2.89 -0.27 -15.80
N THR A 78 2.80 -1.17 -16.78
CA THR A 78 3.93 -1.53 -17.66
C THR A 78 3.60 -1.25 -19.13
N GLY A 79 4.63 -1.24 -19.99
CA GLY A 79 4.46 -0.99 -21.43
C GLY A 79 3.80 0.36 -21.70
N ASP A 80 2.68 0.35 -22.44
CA ASP A 80 1.91 1.56 -22.75
C ASP A 80 1.33 2.26 -21.51
N PHE A 81 1.26 1.56 -20.37
CA PHE A 81 0.82 2.07 -19.08
C PHE A 81 2.00 2.45 -18.16
N GLY A 82 3.23 2.52 -18.67
CA GLY A 82 4.46 2.76 -17.90
C GLY A 82 4.67 4.19 -17.40
N THR A 83 3.63 5.03 -17.41
CA THR A 83 3.69 6.40 -16.91
C THR A 83 2.44 6.73 -16.08
N PRO A 84 2.52 7.61 -15.06
CA PRO A 84 1.39 7.93 -14.20
C PRO A 84 0.13 8.43 -14.94
N ASP A 85 0.30 9.19 -16.01
CA ASP A 85 -0.78 9.68 -16.87
C ASP A 85 -1.49 8.58 -17.65
N LYS A 86 -0.79 7.47 -17.93
CA LYS A 86 -1.30 6.34 -18.71
C LYS A 86 -1.78 5.17 -17.85
N CYS A 87 -1.46 5.13 -16.56
CA CYS A 87 -1.95 4.11 -15.63
C CYS A 87 -2.83 4.75 -14.53
N PRO A 88 -4.11 5.04 -14.83
CA PRO A 88 -5.02 5.60 -13.84
C PRO A 88 -5.47 4.54 -12.82
N PRO A 89 -6.03 4.96 -11.67
CA PRO A 89 -6.64 4.04 -10.72
C PRO A 89 -7.74 3.18 -11.36
N THR A 90 -7.67 1.87 -11.14
CA THR A 90 -8.65 0.87 -11.58
C THR A 90 -9.64 0.54 -10.47
N ASP A 91 -10.75 -0.13 -10.80
CA ASP A 91 -11.74 -0.55 -9.80
C ASP A 91 -11.14 -1.47 -8.73
N TYR A 92 -10.17 -2.31 -9.10
CA TYR A 92 -9.41 -3.09 -8.13
C TYR A 92 -8.57 -2.22 -7.18
N SER A 93 -7.75 -1.31 -7.71
CA SER A 93 -6.93 -0.42 -6.85
C SER A 93 -7.79 0.46 -5.93
N LYS A 94 -9.00 0.85 -6.37
CA LYS A 94 -9.93 1.64 -5.55
C LYS A 94 -10.41 0.86 -4.33
N ILE A 95 -10.60 -0.47 -4.42
CA ILE A 95 -10.97 -1.31 -3.25
C ILE A 95 -9.92 -1.17 -2.16
N PHE A 96 -8.64 -1.37 -2.50
CA PHE A 96 -7.53 -1.22 -1.56
C PHE A 96 -7.45 0.21 -1.02
N LYS A 97 -7.64 1.23 -1.88
CA LYS A 97 -7.58 2.63 -1.47
C LYS A 97 -8.72 3.02 -0.52
N THR A 98 -9.93 2.51 -0.73
CA THR A 98 -11.07 2.75 0.15
C THR A 98 -10.84 2.15 1.54
N GLN A 99 -10.26 0.95 1.62
CA GLN A 99 -9.96 0.32 2.91
C GLN A 99 -8.77 0.98 3.60
N CYS A 100 -7.76 1.40 2.84
CA CYS A 100 -6.50 1.90 3.36
C CYS A 100 -6.08 3.19 2.63
N PRO A 101 -6.72 4.34 2.94
CA PRO A 101 -6.50 5.60 2.20
C PRO A 101 -5.08 6.15 2.28
N GLN A 102 -4.33 5.80 3.33
CA GLN A 102 -2.94 6.21 3.54
C GLN A 102 -1.92 5.27 2.89
N ALA A 103 -2.35 4.11 2.39
CA ALA A 103 -1.48 3.12 1.77
C ALA A 103 -1.48 3.30 0.24
N TYR A 104 -0.38 2.92 -0.39
CA TYR A 104 -0.30 2.76 -1.84
C TYR A 104 -1.24 1.64 -2.28
N SER A 105 -2.18 1.93 -3.19
CA SER A 105 -3.07 0.91 -3.74
C SER A 105 -2.64 0.37 -5.11
N TYR A 106 -1.76 1.08 -5.82
CA TYR A 106 -1.15 0.69 -7.09
C TYR A 106 0.14 1.49 -7.34
N ALA A 107 0.87 1.16 -8.40
CA ALA A 107 2.25 1.61 -8.62
C ALA A 107 2.46 3.14 -8.67
N TYR A 108 1.45 3.92 -9.07
CA TYR A 108 1.55 5.39 -9.18
C TYR A 108 0.60 6.14 -8.23
N ASP A 109 0.23 5.53 -7.10
CA ASP A 109 -0.58 6.17 -6.06
C ASP A 109 0.24 7.12 -5.16
N ASP A 110 0.85 8.16 -5.75
CA ASP A 110 1.98 8.88 -5.12
C ASP A 110 1.60 10.06 -4.21
N LYS A 111 0.49 10.78 -4.48
CA LYS A 111 0.18 12.06 -3.78
C LYS A 111 -0.39 11.93 -2.37
N SER A 112 -0.90 10.76 -1.96
CA SER A 112 -1.52 10.56 -0.64
C SER A 112 -0.87 9.48 0.21
N SER A 113 0.15 8.79 -0.33
CA SER A 113 0.68 7.55 0.24
C SER A 113 2.18 7.61 0.55
N THR A 114 2.89 8.65 0.11
CA THR A 114 4.30 8.87 0.48
C THR A 114 4.40 9.77 1.70
N PHE A 115 5.09 9.31 2.73
CA PHE A 115 5.34 10.06 3.95
C PHE A 115 6.83 10.30 4.12
N THR A 116 7.18 11.40 4.79
CA THR A 116 8.58 11.81 4.97
C THR A 116 8.87 12.22 6.40
N CYS A 117 10.06 11.87 6.89
CA CYS A 117 10.49 12.31 8.21
C CYS A 117 12.00 12.60 8.19
N THR A 118 12.43 13.68 8.84
CA THR A 118 13.86 14.03 8.90
C THR A 118 14.40 13.77 10.29
N GLY A 119 15.72 13.87 10.46
CA GLY A 119 16.34 13.79 11.79
C GLY A 119 16.50 12.36 12.30
N ARG A 120 16.61 11.39 11.37
CA ARG A 120 16.91 9.98 11.65
C ARG A 120 15.95 9.36 12.68
N PRO A 121 14.64 9.31 12.37
CA PRO A 121 13.68 8.65 13.25
C PRO A 121 14.02 7.15 13.40
N ASN A 122 13.59 6.57 14.51
CA ASN A 122 13.36 5.12 14.56
C ASN A 122 11.95 4.82 14.01
N TYR A 123 11.60 3.55 13.82
CA TYR A 123 10.30 3.16 13.29
C TYR A 123 9.64 2.09 14.15
N ALA A 124 8.38 2.29 14.47
CA ALA A 124 7.50 1.26 15.02
C ALA A 124 6.66 0.68 13.88
N ILE A 125 6.77 -0.62 13.68
CA ILE A 125 5.93 -1.38 12.74
C ILE A 125 5.01 -2.26 13.57
N THR A 126 3.70 -2.09 13.39
CA THR A 126 2.68 -2.80 14.17
C THR A 126 1.81 -3.63 13.23
N PHE A 127 1.74 -4.93 13.48
CA PHE A 127 0.79 -5.84 12.83
C PHE A 127 -0.52 -5.82 13.61
N CYS A 128 -1.65 -5.81 12.89
CA CYS A 128 -2.99 -5.69 13.48
C CYS A 128 -3.11 -4.49 14.46
N PRO A 129 -2.78 -3.27 14.00
CA PRO A 129 -2.81 -2.05 14.83
C PRO A 129 -4.22 -1.62 15.23
#